data_AF-G9KDA2-F1
#
_entry.id   AF-G9KDA2-F1
#
_cell.length_a   1.000
_cell.length_b   1.000
_cell.length_c   1.000
_cell.angle_alpha   90.00
_cell.angle_beta   90.00
_cell.angle_gamma   90.00
#
_symmetry.space_group_name_H-M   'P 1'
#
loop_
_entity.id
_entity.type
_entity.pdbx_description
1 polymer ?
#
loop_
_entity_poly.entity_id
_entity_poly.type
_entity_poly.pdbx_seq_one_letter_code
_entity_poly.pdbx_strand_id
1 'polypeptide(L)'
;QVCGKTLPCGNHTCEQICHVGACGECPRSGKRFCPCQKSKFSLPCTEDVPTCGDSCDKVLECGIHRCSQRCHRGPCETCRQEVEKHCRCGKHTKRMPCHKPYICETKCVKMRDCQKHQCRRKCCPGNCPPCDQNCGRTLGCRNHKCPSVCHRGSCYPCPETVDVKCNCGNTKVTVPCGRERTTRPPKCKEQCSRPPTCHHTSQEKHRCHFGACPPCHQPCQKVLEKCGHLCPAPCHDQALIKQTGRHQPTGPWEQPSEPAFIQTALPCPPCQVPIPTECLGKHEVSPLPCHAVGPYSCKRVCGRTLDCQNHTCMKECHKVTEIDACVGKNKAGPECLQCEEGCSKSRPPGCPHPCVLPCHPGECPPCVQMLRIKCHCKITSLYVECRKITTADVNEKNLLSCCKNQCPKELPCGHRCKEMCHPGECPFNCNQKVKLRCPCKRIKKELQCNKVRENQISIECDATCKEMKRKASEIKEAEAKAALEEEKRKQQAELEAFENRLKGRRKKNRKRDEVTVELTLWQKYKYYLLPACAVAVLAFAWYIARDVA
;
A
#
# COMPACT_ATOMS: atom_id res chain seq x y z
N GLN A 1 72.93 88.70 -20.48
CA GLN A 1 72.70 89.93 -21.27
C GLN A 1 73.85 90.08 -22.26
N VAL A 2 73.62 90.68 -23.43
CA VAL A 2 74.74 91.08 -24.31
C VAL A 2 75.47 92.28 -23.72
N CYS A 3 76.79 92.36 -23.91
CA CYS A 3 77.66 93.36 -23.29
C CYS A 3 77.28 94.81 -23.70
N GLY A 4 76.91 95.03 -24.96
CA GLY A 4 76.35 96.31 -25.44
C GLY A 4 77.33 97.48 -25.55
N LYS A 5 78.58 97.33 -25.07
CA LYS A 5 79.62 98.38 -25.17
C LYS A 5 80.04 98.63 -26.62
N THR A 6 80.32 99.89 -26.98
CA THR A 6 80.83 100.24 -28.31
C THR A 6 82.21 99.63 -28.54
N LEU A 7 82.36 98.96 -29.69
CA LEU A 7 83.61 98.37 -30.16
C LEU A 7 84.56 99.49 -30.62
N PRO A 8 85.89 99.25 -30.72
CA PRO A 8 86.88 100.27 -31.09
C PRO A 8 86.67 100.90 -32.48
N CYS A 9 85.78 100.33 -33.31
CA CYS A 9 85.38 100.91 -34.59
C CYS A 9 84.39 102.09 -34.47
N GLY A 10 83.92 102.44 -33.27
CA GLY A 10 83.02 103.56 -32.98
C GLY A 10 81.56 103.37 -33.44
N ASN A 11 81.31 102.50 -34.41
CA ASN A 11 80.00 102.38 -35.08
C ASN A 11 79.22 101.10 -34.73
N HIS A 12 79.82 100.15 -34.00
CA HIS A 12 79.19 98.87 -33.67
C HIS A 12 79.30 98.56 -32.18
N THR A 13 78.30 97.89 -31.61
CA THR A 13 78.28 97.48 -30.20
C THR A 13 78.61 96.00 -30.04
N CYS A 14 79.10 95.62 -28.86
CA CYS A 14 79.52 94.26 -28.55
C CYS A 14 78.31 93.36 -28.32
N GLU A 15 78.07 92.44 -29.26
CA GLU A 15 76.97 91.46 -29.22
C GLU A 15 77.30 90.20 -28.39
N GLN A 16 78.49 90.10 -27.80
CA GLN A 16 78.88 88.96 -26.97
C GLN A 16 78.10 88.95 -25.65
N ILE A 17 77.62 87.76 -25.24
CA ILE A 17 76.94 87.55 -23.97
C ILE A 17 77.97 87.72 -22.84
N CYS A 18 77.70 88.61 -21.89
CA CYS A 18 78.54 88.98 -20.72
C CYS A 18 79.92 88.29 -20.67
N HIS A 19 80.93 88.95 -21.21
CA HIS A 19 82.32 88.49 -21.14
C HIS A 19 83.13 89.35 -20.16
N VAL A 20 84.18 88.75 -19.59
CA VAL A 20 85.13 89.44 -18.70
C VAL A 20 86.33 89.87 -19.56
N GLY A 21 86.59 91.18 -19.67
CA GLY A 21 87.67 91.76 -20.49
C GLY A 21 87.21 92.89 -21.41
N ALA A 22 88.15 93.57 -22.08
CA ALA A 22 87.83 94.58 -23.10
C ALA A 22 87.17 93.94 -24.33
N CYS A 23 86.21 94.62 -24.95
CA CYS A 23 85.56 94.13 -26.16
C CYS A 23 86.59 94.12 -27.32
N GLY A 24 86.75 92.99 -28.01
CA GLY A 24 87.75 92.80 -29.07
C GLY A 24 87.52 93.66 -30.32
N GLU A 25 88.33 93.44 -31.37
CA GLU A 25 88.17 94.13 -32.65
C GLU A 25 86.78 93.89 -33.26
N CYS A 26 86.33 94.82 -34.09
CA CYS A 26 85.00 94.71 -34.67
C CYS A 26 84.93 93.47 -35.60
N PRO A 27 83.93 92.59 -35.47
CA PRO A 27 83.75 91.46 -36.39
C PRO A 27 83.47 91.90 -37.84
N ARG A 28 83.21 93.20 -38.04
CA ARG A 28 83.03 93.85 -39.34
C ARG A 28 84.28 94.58 -39.84
N SER A 29 85.35 94.69 -39.05
CA SER A 29 86.64 95.26 -39.48
C SER A 29 87.58 94.17 -39.98
N GLY A 30 88.17 94.37 -41.16
CA GLY A 30 89.11 93.43 -41.79
C GLY A 30 88.75 93.08 -43.23
N LYS A 31 89.36 92.01 -43.76
CA LYS A 31 89.08 91.49 -45.11
C LYS A 31 87.74 90.78 -45.10
N ARG A 32 86.75 91.32 -45.82
CA ARG A 32 85.39 90.77 -45.90
C ARG A 32 85.20 90.08 -47.25
N PHE A 33 84.54 88.93 -47.24
CA PHE A 33 84.30 88.14 -48.44
C PHE A 33 82.97 88.52 -49.10
N CYS A 34 82.85 88.33 -50.43
CA CYS A 34 81.55 88.41 -51.11
C CYS A 34 80.53 87.50 -50.40
N PRO A 35 79.22 87.73 -50.57
CA PRO A 35 78.19 86.80 -50.10
C PRO A 35 78.46 85.34 -50.54
N CYS A 36 79.07 85.14 -51.70
CA CYS A 36 79.50 83.85 -52.26
C CYS A 36 80.82 83.26 -51.73
N GLN A 37 81.54 83.95 -50.84
CA GLN A 37 82.89 83.64 -50.36
C GLN A 37 84.05 83.53 -51.38
N LYS A 38 83.80 83.74 -52.68
CA LYS A 38 84.81 83.65 -53.75
C LYS A 38 85.77 84.84 -53.83
N SER A 39 85.31 86.07 -53.60
CA SER A 39 86.12 87.30 -53.74
C SER A 39 86.34 88.00 -52.41
N LYS A 40 87.52 88.61 -52.20
CA LYS A 40 87.93 89.31 -50.97
C LYS A 40 87.99 90.82 -51.20
N PHE A 41 87.40 91.61 -50.30
CA PHE A 41 87.42 93.08 -50.34
C PHE A 41 87.89 93.65 -48.99
N SER A 42 88.65 94.75 -49.02
CA SER A 42 89.05 95.53 -47.84
C SER A 42 88.28 96.85 -47.82
N LEU A 43 87.15 96.88 -47.12
CA LEU A 43 86.27 98.05 -46.99
C LEU A 43 86.11 98.44 -45.52
N PRO A 44 85.84 99.72 -45.21
CA PRO A 44 85.53 100.16 -43.85
C PRO A 44 84.29 99.44 -43.31
N CYS A 45 84.20 99.31 -41.98
CA CYS A 45 83.16 98.51 -41.32
C CYS A 45 81.71 99.02 -41.55
N THR A 46 81.57 100.26 -42.04
CA THR A 46 80.31 100.94 -42.37
C THR A 46 79.74 100.57 -43.74
N GLU A 47 80.58 100.06 -44.64
CA GLU A 47 80.16 99.70 -46.00
C GLU A 47 79.97 98.19 -46.14
N ASP A 48 78.91 97.81 -46.85
CA ASP A 48 78.66 96.40 -47.15
C ASP A 48 79.44 95.93 -48.37
N VAL A 49 79.90 94.68 -48.35
CA VAL A 49 80.70 94.07 -49.42
C VAL A 49 79.90 93.91 -50.73
N PRO A 50 80.39 94.39 -51.88
CA PRO A 50 79.71 94.22 -53.16
C PRO A 50 79.61 92.74 -53.58
N THR A 51 78.62 92.42 -54.42
CA THR A 51 78.52 91.11 -55.06
C THR A 51 79.58 90.99 -56.16
N CYS A 52 80.30 89.86 -56.24
CA CYS A 52 81.40 89.69 -57.20
C CYS A 52 80.97 89.52 -58.66
N GLY A 53 79.67 89.34 -58.94
CA GLY A 53 79.15 89.12 -60.30
C GLY A 53 79.21 87.67 -60.81
N ASP A 54 80.03 86.79 -60.20
CA ASP A 54 80.14 85.37 -60.56
C ASP A 54 78.96 84.52 -60.09
N SER A 55 78.85 83.26 -60.54
CA SER A 55 77.87 82.29 -60.02
C SER A 55 78.03 82.07 -58.50
N CYS A 56 76.91 82.01 -57.78
CA CYS A 56 76.89 81.85 -56.33
C CYS A 56 77.42 80.47 -55.90
N ASP A 57 77.11 79.40 -56.64
CA ASP A 57 77.54 78.01 -56.43
C ASP A 57 77.32 77.39 -55.04
N LYS A 58 76.64 78.10 -54.14
CA LYS A 58 76.20 77.56 -52.85
C LYS A 58 75.23 76.41 -53.05
N VAL A 59 75.36 75.37 -52.24
CA VAL A 59 74.42 74.26 -52.20
C VAL A 59 73.07 74.80 -51.74
N LEU A 60 72.03 74.56 -52.54
CA LEU A 60 70.66 74.93 -52.22
C LEU A 60 70.12 74.07 -51.07
N GLU A 61 69.01 74.46 -50.45
CA GLU A 61 68.37 73.72 -49.35
C GLU A 61 68.04 72.25 -49.70
N CYS A 62 67.95 71.91 -50.98
CA CYS A 62 67.76 70.52 -51.40
C CYS A 62 68.99 69.62 -51.23
N GLY A 63 70.16 70.16 -50.87
CA GLY A 63 71.39 69.40 -50.58
C GLY A 63 72.11 68.79 -51.80
N ILE A 64 71.42 68.67 -52.93
CA ILE A 64 71.92 67.97 -54.14
C ILE A 64 72.33 68.97 -55.25
N HIS A 65 71.71 70.15 -55.32
CA HIS A 65 71.93 71.11 -56.40
C HIS A 65 72.62 72.40 -55.92
N ARG A 66 73.46 72.98 -56.79
CA ARG A 66 74.14 74.26 -56.55
C ARG A 66 73.38 75.43 -57.19
N CYS A 67 73.48 76.61 -56.57
CA CYS A 67 72.85 77.83 -57.05
C CYS A 67 73.51 78.33 -58.35
N SER A 68 72.75 78.34 -59.44
CA SER A 68 73.19 78.82 -60.76
C SER A 68 72.99 80.33 -60.97
N GLN A 69 72.49 81.05 -59.97
CA GLN A 69 72.31 82.51 -60.05
C GLN A 69 73.64 83.25 -59.84
N ARG A 70 73.75 84.46 -60.38
CA ARG A 70 74.85 85.39 -60.06
C ARG A 70 74.85 85.69 -58.56
N CYS A 71 76.02 86.06 -58.04
CA CYS A 71 76.23 86.39 -56.63
C CYS A 71 75.17 87.38 -56.18
N HIS A 72 74.32 86.95 -55.26
CA HIS A 72 73.18 87.70 -54.76
C HIS A 72 73.28 87.84 -53.25
N ARG A 73 72.55 88.81 -52.69
CA ARG A 73 72.39 88.97 -51.25
C ARG A 73 71.13 88.22 -50.81
N GLY A 74 71.19 87.51 -49.69
CA GLY A 74 70.09 86.68 -49.17
C GLY A 74 70.24 85.17 -49.46
N PRO A 75 69.32 84.34 -48.95
CA PRO A 75 69.30 82.89 -49.19
C PRO A 75 69.07 82.59 -50.68
N CYS A 76 69.67 81.51 -51.17
CA CYS A 76 69.52 81.12 -52.58
C CYS A 76 68.07 80.72 -52.89
N GLU A 77 67.59 81.04 -54.10
CA GLU A 77 66.25 80.66 -54.54
C GLU A 77 66.02 79.14 -54.53
N THR A 78 64.76 78.74 -54.36
CA THR A 78 64.34 77.33 -54.39
C THR A 78 64.82 76.63 -55.66
N CYS A 79 65.23 75.36 -55.53
CA CYS A 79 65.71 74.60 -56.66
C CYS A 79 64.62 74.39 -57.73
N ARG A 80 64.88 74.90 -58.94
CA ARG A 80 64.02 74.77 -60.13
C ARG A 80 64.36 73.55 -61.01
N GLN A 81 65.38 72.77 -60.64
CA GLN A 81 65.73 71.56 -61.39
C GLN A 81 64.65 70.49 -61.24
N GLU A 82 64.32 69.82 -62.35
CA GLU A 82 63.37 68.72 -62.38
C GLU A 82 64.05 67.42 -62.01
N VAL A 83 63.60 66.80 -60.91
CA VAL A 83 64.09 65.50 -60.45
C VAL A 83 62.95 64.49 -60.44
N GLU A 84 63.29 63.22 -60.66
CA GLU A 84 62.34 62.14 -60.47
C GLU A 84 62.11 61.93 -58.96
N LYS A 85 60.88 62.13 -58.51
CA LYS A 85 60.50 61.90 -57.12
C LYS A 85 59.53 60.74 -57.01
N HIS A 86 59.75 59.95 -55.97
CA HIS A 86 58.80 58.94 -55.52
C HIS A 86 57.69 59.62 -54.72
N CYS A 87 56.46 59.18 -54.92
CA CYS A 87 55.32 59.63 -54.14
C CYS A 87 55.54 59.27 -52.67
N ARG A 88 55.02 60.07 -51.74
CA ARG A 88 55.07 59.78 -50.30
C ARG A 88 54.50 58.40 -49.91
N CYS A 89 53.65 57.79 -50.76
CA CYS A 89 53.14 56.43 -50.55
C CYS A 89 53.99 55.32 -51.22
N GLY A 90 55.04 55.67 -51.96
CA GLY A 90 55.96 54.77 -52.66
C GLY A 90 55.43 54.16 -53.97
N LYS A 91 54.17 54.40 -54.34
CA LYS A 91 53.51 53.68 -55.46
C LYS A 91 53.66 54.30 -56.84
N HIS A 92 54.00 55.59 -56.92
CA HIS A 92 54.06 56.33 -58.20
C HIS A 92 55.34 57.16 -58.23
N THR A 93 55.94 57.29 -59.41
CA THR A 93 57.09 58.16 -59.70
C THR A 93 56.69 59.21 -60.73
N LYS A 94 57.15 60.45 -60.57
CA LYS A 94 56.92 61.54 -61.53
C LYS A 94 58.09 62.51 -61.52
N ARG A 95 58.46 63.04 -62.70
CA ARG A 95 59.43 64.15 -62.84
C ARG A 95 58.78 65.46 -62.40
N MET A 96 59.39 66.15 -61.43
CA MET A 96 58.85 67.39 -60.88
C MET A 96 59.94 68.26 -60.22
N PRO A 97 59.68 69.56 -60.01
CA PRO A 97 60.65 70.46 -59.41
C PRO A 97 61.11 70.00 -58.02
N CYS A 98 62.42 70.07 -57.78
CA CYS A 98 63.07 69.55 -56.59
C CYS A 98 62.51 70.13 -55.26
N HIS A 99 61.98 71.35 -55.25
CA HIS A 99 61.39 71.93 -54.03
C HIS A 99 59.98 71.37 -53.69
N LYS A 100 59.22 70.83 -54.66
CA LYS A 100 57.84 70.37 -54.40
C LYS A 100 57.80 68.93 -53.87
N PRO A 101 57.00 68.64 -52.82
CA PRO A 101 56.75 67.27 -52.38
C PRO A 101 55.76 66.55 -53.32
N TYR A 102 55.99 65.27 -53.62
CA TYR A 102 55.09 64.47 -54.45
C TYR A 102 54.05 63.72 -53.61
N ILE A 103 52.77 64.05 -53.81
CA ILE A 103 51.62 63.42 -53.15
C ILE A 103 50.63 62.99 -54.23
N CYS A 104 50.26 61.71 -54.29
CA CYS A 104 49.27 61.21 -55.24
C CYS A 104 47.83 61.34 -54.71
N GLU A 105 46.85 61.22 -55.59
CA GLU A 105 45.43 61.24 -55.20
C GLU A 105 44.87 59.86 -54.83
N THR A 106 45.69 58.82 -54.95
CA THR A 106 45.30 57.44 -54.66
C THR A 106 44.88 57.30 -53.21
N LYS A 107 43.62 56.91 -52.99
CA LYS A 107 43.08 56.60 -51.67
C LYS A 107 43.71 55.32 -51.15
N CYS A 108 44.07 55.29 -49.87
CA CYS A 108 44.54 54.06 -49.26
C CYS A 108 43.37 53.06 -49.11
N VAL A 109 43.64 51.78 -49.33
CA VAL A 109 42.66 50.68 -49.17
C VAL A 109 43.04 49.78 -47.99
N LYS A 110 44.17 50.07 -47.32
CA LYS A 110 44.61 49.31 -46.15
C LYS A 110 43.58 49.46 -45.03
N MET A 111 43.27 48.34 -44.38
CA MET A 111 42.44 48.32 -43.19
C MET A 111 43.16 49.05 -42.05
N ARG A 112 42.47 49.97 -41.36
CA ARG A 112 42.96 50.60 -40.13
C ARG A 112 43.08 49.53 -39.04
N ASP A 113 43.76 49.84 -37.95
CA ASP A 113 43.94 48.93 -36.81
C ASP A 113 42.66 48.28 -36.29
N CYS A 114 41.51 48.94 -36.44
CA CYS A 114 40.21 48.37 -36.08
C CYS A 114 39.75 47.17 -36.94
N GLN A 115 40.44 46.84 -38.04
CA GLN A 115 40.10 45.77 -39.01
C GLN A 115 38.66 45.80 -39.57
N LYS A 116 37.87 46.84 -39.29
CA LYS A 116 36.53 47.07 -39.85
C LYS A 116 36.48 48.25 -40.81
N HIS A 117 37.33 49.25 -40.62
CA HIS A 117 37.31 50.48 -41.41
C HIS A 117 38.55 50.62 -42.30
N GLN A 118 38.33 50.94 -43.58
CA GLN A 118 39.39 51.21 -44.56
C GLN A 118 39.94 52.64 -44.41
N CYS A 119 41.25 52.81 -44.60
CA CYS A 119 41.91 54.11 -44.53
C CYS A 119 41.62 54.95 -45.79
N ARG A 120 40.51 55.70 -45.85
CA ARG A 120 40.12 56.49 -47.05
C ARG A 120 40.99 57.74 -47.34
N ARG A 121 42.19 57.87 -46.76
CA ARG A 121 43.05 59.06 -46.89
C ARG A 121 43.84 59.04 -48.21
N LYS A 122 43.93 60.19 -48.90
CA LYS A 122 44.77 60.37 -50.10
C LYS A 122 46.24 60.29 -49.71
N CYS A 123 47.04 59.49 -50.42
CA CYS A 123 48.49 59.32 -50.20
C CYS A 123 48.89 59.03 -48.74
N CYS A 124 48.54 57.84 -48.24
CA CYS A 124 48.91 57.40 -46.90
C CYS A 124 50.30 56.73 -46.87
N PRO A 125 51.24 57.10 -45.96
CA PRO A 125 52.58 56.52 -45.87
C PRO A 125 52.62 55.12 -45.21
N GLY A 126 51.50 54.38 -45.21
CA GLY A 126 51.38 53.07 -44.55
C GLY A 126 51.06 53.10 -43.05
N ASN A 127 51.48 54.15 -42.32
CA ASN A 127 51.12 54.32 -40.90
C ASN A 127 49.77 55.03 -40.75
N CYS A 128 48.68 54.25 -40.72
CA CYS A 128 47.31 54.78 -40.65
C CYS A 128 46.95 55.10 -39.18
N PRO A 129 46.42 56.29 -38.87
CA PRO A 129 46.03 56.61 -37.50
C PRO A 129 44.82 55.76 -37.03
N PRO A 130 44.60 55.68 -35.69
CA PRO A 130 43.45 54.99 -35.10
C PRO A 130 42.12 55.42 -35.71
N CYS A 131 41.11 54.57 -35.55
CA CYS A 131 39.81 54.82 -36.16
C CYS A 131 38.94 55.75 -35.30
N ASP A 132 38.60 56.91 -35.83
CA ASP A 132 37.75 57.92 -35.17
C ASP A 132 36.24 57.64 -35.32
N GLN A 133 35.87 56.54 -35.97
CA GLN A 133 34.47 56.16 -36.13
C GLN A 133 33.94 55.57 -34.83
N ASN A 134 32.68 55.86 -34.51
CA ASN A 134 31.99 55.23 -33.39
C ASN A 134 31.87 53.71 -33.60
N CYS A 135 31.89 52.94 -32.51
CA CYS A 135 31.87 51.49 -32.56
C CYS A 135 30.51 50.95 -33.03
N GLY A 136 29.40 51.56 -32.59
CA GLY A 136 28.03 51.25 -33.05
C GLY A 136 27.49 49.86 -32.70
N ARG A 137 28.31 48.98 -32.09
CA ARG A 137 27.91 47.64 -31.67
C ARG A 137 26.90 47.70 -30.53
N THR A 138 25.91 46.80 -30.56
CA THR A 138 24.94 46.64 -29.47
C THR A 138 25.67 46.19 -28.20
N LEU A 139 25.49 46.93 -27.11
CA LEU A 139 26.07 46.61 -25.81
C LEU A 139 25.44 45.34 -25.22
N GLY A 140 26.08 44.75 -24.20
CA GLY A 140 25.55 43.57 -23.50
C GLY A 140 24.14 43.76 -22.91
N CYS A 141 23.70 45.02 -22.73
CA CYS A 141 22.35 45.35 -22.31
C CYS A 141 21.27 45.22 -23.39
N ARG A 142 21.63 44.96 -24.66
CA ARG A 142 20.75 44.82 -25.84
C ARG A 142 19.89 46.04 -26.20
N ASN A 143 19.72 46.99 -25.29
CA ASN A 143 18.91 48.19 -25.49
C ASN A 143 19.74 49.38 -26.01
N HIS A 144 21.06 49.43 -25.76
CA HIS A 144 21.91 50.58 -26.13
C HIS A 144 23.06 50.20 -27.09
N LYS A 145 23.47 51.15 -27.93
CA LYS A 145 24.61 51.03 -28.86
C LYS A 145 25.84 51.69 -28.23
N CYS A 146 27.03 51.12 -28.47
CA CYS A 146 28.29 51.63 -27.92
C CYS A 146 28.63 53.04 -28.46
N PRO A 147 28.70 54.08 -27.61
CA PRO A 147 29.03 55.44 -28.02
C PRO A 147 30.54 55.66 -28.20
N SER A 148 31.38 54.72 -27.74
CA SER A 148 32.84 54.86 -27.77
C SER A 148 33.41 54.77 -29.19
N VAL A 149 34.58 55.39 -29.39
CA VAL A 149 35.40 55.22 -30.61
C VAL A 149 35.71 53.74 -30.84
N CYS A 150 35.94 53.38 -32.11
CA CYS A 150 36.17 52.01 -32.51
C CYS A 150 37.36 51.40 -31.75
N HIS A 151 37.08 50.42 -30.92
CA HIS A 151 38.05 49.73 -30.08
C HIS A 151 38.18 48.25 -30.48
N ARG A 152 39.29 47.62 -30.10
CA ARG A 152 39.49 46.17 -30.23
C ARG A 152 38.86 45.48 -29.01
N GLY A 153 38.25 44.31 -29.20
CA GLY A 153 37.59 43.53 -28.13
C GLY A 153 36.10 43.84 -27.89
N SER A 154 35.56 43.32 -26.79
CA SER A 154 34.17 43.50 -26.34
C SER A 154 33.90 44.93 -25.90
N CYS A 155 32.68 45.42 -26.14
CA CYS A 155 32.31 46.79 -25.75
C CYS A 155 32.24 46.93 -24.23
N TYR A 156 32.58 48.12 -23.73
CA TYR A 156 32.45 48.47 -22.33
C TYR A 156 30.99 48.33 -21.86
N PRO A 157 30.76 47.98 -20.58
CA PRO A 157 29.40 47.89 -20.02
C PRO A 157 28.65 49.23 -20.16
N CYS A 158 27.33 49.13 -20.23
CA CYS A 158 26.49 50.31 -20.39
C CYS A 158 26.57 51.21 -19.14
N PRO A 159 26.77 52.54 -19.29
CA PRO A 159 26.80 53.47 -18.17
C PRO A 159 25.41 53.74 -17.57
N GLU A 160 24.35 53.42 -18.33
CA GLU A 160 22.98 53.62 -17.88
C GLU A 160 22.60 52.63 -16.77
N THR A 161 21.83 53.12 -15.79
CA THR A 161 21.27 52.32 -14.71
C THR A 161 19.75 52.33 -14.78
N VAL A 162 19.13 51.23 -14.37
CA VAL A 162 17.67 51.05 -14.38
C VAL A 162 17.23 50.67 -12.96
N ASP A 163 16.11 51.24 -12.52
CA ASP A 163 15.53 50.98 -11.20
C ASP A 163 14.63 49.74 -11.22
N VAL A 164 15.02 48.70 -10.48
CA VAL A 164 14.17 47.54 -10.21
C VAL A 164 13.39 47.81 -8.91
N LYS A 165 12.06 47.91 -9.01
CA LYS A 165 11.17 48.26 -7.89
C LYS A 165 10.56 47.01 -7.24
N CYS A 166 10.19 47.10 -5.95
CA CYS A 166 9.32 46.10 -5.31
C CYS A 166 7.93 46.07 -5.99
N ASN A 167 7.16 45.00 -5.76
CA ASN A 167 5.75 44.96 -6.16
C ASN A 167 4.92 46.13 -5.59
N CYS A 168 5.34 46.67 -4.44
CA CYS A 168 4.74 47.83 -3.79
C CYS A 168 5.17 49.21 -4.33
N GLY A 169 6.19 49.29 -5.20
CA GLY A 169 6.80 50.55 -5.62
C GLY A 169 7.72 51.26 -4.59
N ASN A 170 7.57 51.00 -3.29
CA ASN A 170 8.26 51.76 -2.22
C ASN A 170 9.77 51.52 -2.11
N THR A 171 10.26 50.30 -2.32
CA THR A 171 11.71 50.01 -2.32
C THR A 171 12.21 49.81 -3.74
N LYS A 172 13.29 50.52 -4.10
CA LYS A 172 13.95 50.45 -5.41
C LYS A 172 15.43 50.12 -5.27
N VAL A 173 15.96 49.32 -6.18
CA VAL A 173 17.40 49.06 -6.32
C VAL A 173 17.86 49.47 -7.71
N THR A 174 18.89 50.30 -7.77
CA THR A 174 19.53 50.74 -9.01
C THR A 174 20.47 49.65 -9.52
N VAL A 175 20.22 49.10 -10.70
CA VAL A 175 21.08 48.07 -11.31
C VAL A 175 21.60 48.54 -12.67
N PRO A 176 22.79 48.08 -13.11
CA PRO A 176 23.27 48.39 -14.45
C PRO A 176 22.31 47.89 -15.53
N CYS A 177 22.12 48.69 -16.58
CA CYS A 177 21.25 48.38 -17.72
C CYS A 177 21.56 46.99 -18.30
N GLY A 178 20.51 46.20 -18.56
CA GLY A 178 20.62 44.81 -19.04
C GLY A 178 20.57 43.73 -17.95
N ARG A 179 20.67 44.11 -16.67
CA ARG A 179 20.50 43.19 -15.53
C ARG A 179 19.09 43.19 -14.94
N GLU A 180 18.21 44.09 -15.38
CA GLU A 180 16.84 44.24 -14.88
C GLU A 180 16.04 42.93 -14.79
N ARG A 181 16.22 42.01 -15.76
CA ARG A 181 15.52 40.72 -15.80
C ARG A 181 16.17 39.63 -14.94
N THR A 182 17.45 39.77 -14.60
CA THR A 182 18.22 38.76 -13.85
C THR A 182 18.37 39.12 -12.38
N THR A 183 18.38 40.40 -12.03
CA THR A 183 18.39 40.85 -10.64
C THR A 183 17.02 40.67 -10.00
N ARG A 184 16.98 39.85 -8.95
CA ARG A 184 15.79 39.68 -8.12
C ARG A 184 15.43 41.03 -7.48
N PRO A 185 14.16 41.44 -7.49
CA PRO A 185 13.75 42.68 -6.85
C PRO A 185 14.06 42.71 -5.34
N PRO A 186 14.22 43.90 -4.74
CA PRO A 186 14.59 44.04 -3.33
C PRO A 186 13.47 43.54 -2.41
N LYS A 187 13.85 42.91 -1.29
CA LYS A 187 12.92 42.51 -0.23
C LYS A 187 12.42 43.77 0.49
N CYS A 188 11.16 44.11 0.28
CA CYS A 188 10.55 45.26 0.94
C CYS A 188 10.12 44.90 2.38
N LYS A 189 10.32 45.84 3.31
CA LYS A 189 9.87 45.71 4.72
C LYS A 189 8.46 46.26 4.95
N GLU A 190 7.91 47.00 3.98
CA GLU A 190 6.58 47.59 4.05
C GLU A 190 5.48 46.52 4.05
N GLN A 191 4.34 46.88 4.64
CA GLN A 191 3.14 46.03 4.67
C GLN A 191 2.52 45.93 3.27
N CYS A 192 1.99 44.77 2.95
CA CYS A 192 1.32 44.53 1.67
C CYS A 192 0.01 45.36 1.59
N SER A 193 -0.13 46.17 0.53
CA SER A 193 -1.33 46.98 0.27
C SER A 193 -2.38 46.26 -0.59
N ARG A 194 -2.21 44.95 -0.86
CA ARG A 194 -3.16 44.19 -1.67
C ARG A 194 -4.41 43.89 -0.83
N PRO A 195 -5.63 44.10 -1.37
CA PRO A 195 -6.85 43.78 -0.65
C PRO A 195 -6.96 42.25 -0.42
N PRO A 196 -7.56 41.82 0.70
CA PRO A 196 -7.89 40.41 0.92
C PRO A 196 -8.77 39.88 -0.21
N THR A 197 -8.49 38.66 -0.67
CA THR A 197 -9.38 37.94 -1.60
C THR A 197 -10.35 36.98 -0.89
N CYS A 198 -10.33 36.94 0.45
CA CYS A 198 -11.30 36.22 1.28
C CYS A 198 -12.44 37.15 1.73
N HIS A 199 -13.50 36.58 2.32
CA HIS A 199 -14.64 37.33 2.86
C HIS A 199 -14.31 38.28 4.04
N HIS A 200 -13.08 38.28 4.55
CA HIS A 200 -12.65 39.14 5.65
C HIS A 200 -12.28 40.54 5.16
N THR A 201 -12.71 41.57 5.88
CA THR A 201 -12.40 42.98 5.58
C THR A 201 -10.91 43.32 5.75
N SER A 202 -10.17 42.56 6.57
CA SER A 202 -8.74 42.76 6.81
C SER A 202 -7.98 41.44 6.92
N GLN A 203 -7.03 41.20 6.01
CA GLN A 203 -6.08 40.09 6.13
C GLN A 203 -5.03 40.37 7.21
N GLU A 204 -4.44 39.33 7.78
CA GLU A 204 -3.24 39.47 8.60
C GLU A 204 -2.14 40.25 7.86
N LYS A 205 -1.59 41.24 8.57
CA LYS A 205 -0.58 42.16 8.03
C LYS A 205 0.70 41.36 7.73
N HIS A 206 1.02 41.21 6.45
CA HIS A 206 2.24 40.57 5.99
C HIS A 206 3.11 41.54 5.19
N ARG A 207 4.41 41.24 5.07
CA ARG A 207 5.37 42.06 4.31
C ARG A 207 5.14 41.91 2.82
N CYS A 208 5.49 42.94 2.05
CA CYS A 208 5.42 42.90 0.59
C CYS A 208 6.23 41.72 0.02
N HIS A 209 5.59 40.96 -0.86
CA HIS A 209 6.13 39.78 -1.51
C HIS A 209 5.91 39.87 -3.02
N PHE A 210 6.53 38.94 -3.76
CA PHE A 210 6.30 38.72 -5.18
C PHE A 210 5.48 37.43 -5.34
N GLY A 211 4.41 37.45 -6.14
CA GLY A 211 3.49 36.31 -6.31
C GLY A 211 2.14 36.50 -5.62
N ALA A 212 1.42 35.40 -5.33
CA ALA A 212 0.12 35.43 -4.63
C ALA A 212 0.27 35.69 -3.13
N CYS A 213 -0.74 36.33 -2.51
CA CYS A 213 -0.73 36.62 -1.07
C CYS A 213 -0.72 35.31 -0.26
N PRO A 214 -0.08 35.29 0.93
CA PRO A 214 -0.14 34.13 1.82
C PRO A 214 -1.59 33.83 2.22
N PRO A 215 -1.93 32.57 2.54
CA PRO A 215 -3.29 32.19 2.92
C PRO A 215 -3.72 32.88 4.23
N CYS A 216 -5.02 33.13 4.37
CA CYS A 216 -5.58 33.71 5.58
C CYS A 216 -5.71 32.66 6.69
N HIS A 217 -5.15 32.93 7.87
CA HIS A 217 -5.25 32.07 9.06
C HIS A 217 -6.37 32.47 10.02
N GLN A 218 -7.11 33.55 9.73
CA GLN A 218 -8.24 33.97 10.56
C GLN A 218 -9.34 32.91 10.59
N PRO A 219 -10.05 32.75 11.72
CA PRO A 219 -11.20 31.87 11.78
C PRO A 219 -12.28 32.32 10.79
N CYS A 220 -12.92 31.38 10.13
CA CYS A 220 -13.90 31.69 9.10
C CYS A 220 -15.11 32.45 9.66
N GLN A 221 -15.61 32.10 10.85
CA GLN A 221 -16.74 32.78 11.51
C GLN A 221 -18.02 32.93 10.66
N LYS A 222 -18.12 32.30 9.48
CA LYS A 222 -19.38 32.19 8.73
C LYS A 222 -20.38 31.37 9.52
N VAL A 223 -21.64 31.79 9.50
CA VAL A 223 -22.76 31.09 10.14
C VAL A 223 -23.05 29.82 9.35
N LEU A 224 -23.06 28.67 10.02
CA LEU A 224 -23.39 27.39 9.39
C LEU A 224 -24.91 27.26 9.24
N GLU A 225 -25.40 27.25 8.00
CA GLU A 225 -26.83 27.17 7.63
C GLU A 225 -27.64 26.11 8.41
N LYS A 226 -27.02 24.97 8.75
CA LYS A 226 -27.70 23.84 9.41
C LYS A 226 -27.91 24.01 10.92
N CYS A 227 -27.14 24.86 11.59
CA CYS A 227 -27.12 24.89 13.06
C CYS A 227 -26.92 26.27 13.68
N GLY A 228 -26.75 27.33 12.87
CA GLY A 228 -26.56 28.70 13.35
C GLY A 228 -25.22 28.96 14.07
N HIS A 229 -24.38 27.94 14.26
CA HIS A 229 -23.06 28.10 14.89
C HIS A 229 -22.04 28.74 13.95
N LEU A 230 -21.09 29.46 14.53
CA LEU A 230 -19.96 30.07 13.81
C LEU A 230 -18.92 29.01 13.47
N CYS A 231 -18.43 29.02 12.23
CA CYS A 231 -17.38 28.11 11.78
C CYS A 231 -16.04 28.41 12.50
N PRO A 232 -15.51 27.46 13.31
CA PRO A 232 -14.24 27.67 14.05
C PRO A 232 -13.00 27.37 13.20
N ALA A 233 -13.17 26.80 12.00
CA ALA A 233 -12.06 26.43 11.13
C ALA A 233 -11.35 27.68 10.57
N PRO A 234 -10.04 27.59 10.22
CA PRO A 234 -9.35 28.66 9.51
C PRO A 234 -10.03 28.96 8.17
N CYS A 235 -9.78 30.15 7.65
CA CYS A 235 -10.33 30.62 6.39
C CYS A 235 -10.03 29.63 5.25
N HIS A 236 -11.08 29.10 4.64
CA HIS A 236 -11.01 28.09 3.58
C HIS A 236 -11.37 28.65 2.20
N ASP A 237 -11.41 29.99 2.06
CA ASP A 237 -11.69 30.67 0.79
C ASP A 237 -10.51 30.60 -0.22
N GLN A 238 -9.27 30.39 0.27
CA GLN A 238 -8.04 30.32 -0.53
C GLN A 238 -7.37 28.94 -0.45
N ALA A 239 -8.16 27.87 -0.36
CA ALA A 239 -7.61 26.52 -0.30
C ALA A 239 -6.99 26.13 -1.66
N LEU A 240 -5.73 25.65 -1.64
CA LEU A 240 -5.02 25.13 -2.81
C LEU A 240 -5.49 23.70 -3.09
N ILE A 241 -6.33 23.53 -4.11
CA ILE A 241 -6.77 22.20 -4.56
C ILE A 241 -5.91 21.78 -5.75
N LYS A 242 -5.38 20.56 -5.68
CA LYS A 242 -4.68 19.92 -6.79
C LYS A 242 -5.68 19.62 -7.90
N GLN A 243 -5.51 20.18 -9.10
CA GLN A 243 -6.34 19.78 -10.23
C GLN A 243 -6.08 18.31 -10.58
N THR A 244 -7.01 17.43 -10.20
CA THR A 244 -7.04 16.05 -10.67
C THR A 244 -7.78 16.01 -11.99
N GLY A 245 -7.03 16.20 -13.07
CA GLY A 245 -7.55 16.09 -14.41
C GLY A 245 -6.65 16.81 -15.40
N ARG A 246 -5.63 16.13 -15.91
CA ARG A 246 -5.14 16.41 -17.26
C ARG A 246 -4.48 15.22 -17.93
N HIS A 247 -4.80 15.14 -19.23
CA HIS A 247 -4.20 14.39 -20.33
C HIS A 247 -3.15 13.35 -19.95
N GLN A 248 -3.46 12.08 -20.25
CA GLN A 248 -2.43 11.08 -20.48
C GLN A 248 -1.42 11.66 -21.50
N PRO A 249 -0.12 11.68 -21.19
CA PRO A 249 0.91 12.00 -22.16
C PRO A 249 0.77 11.03 -23.33
N THR A 250 0.54 11.53 -24.55
CA THR A 250 0.37 10.68 -25.74
C THR A 250 1.71 10.10 -26.22
N GLY A 251 2.85 10.48 -25.59
CA GLY A 251 4.20 10.12 -26.02
C GLY A 251 5.13 9.68 -24.87
N PRO A 252 6.08 8.75 -25.11
CA PRO A 252 7.05 8.27 -24.12
C PRO A 252 8.08 9.31 -23.59
N TRP A 253 8.12 10.52 -24.16
CA TRP A 253 9.14 11.53 -23.88
C TRP A 253 8.60 12.81 -23.24
N GLU A 254 7.29 12.91 -22.99
CA GLU A 254 6.69 14.07 -22.31
C GLU A 254 6.85 13.95 -20.79
N GLN A 255 7.59 14.89 -20.19
CA GLN A 255 7.70 14.97 -18.74
C GLN A 255 6.35 15.37 -18.13
N PRO A 256 5.91 14.74 -17.01
CA PRO A 256 4.72 15.18 -16.30
C PRO A 256 4.89 16.64 -15.87
N SER A 257 4.00 17.52 -16.35
CA SER A 257 3.95 18.90 -15.84
C SER A 257 3.59 18.90 -14.35
N GLU A 258 4.23 19.77 -13.56
CA GLU A 258 3.91 19.93 -12.14
C GLU A 258 2.40 20.17 -11.97
N PRO A 259 1.76 19.54 -10.98
CA PRO A 259 0.31 19.62 -10.85
C PRO A 259 -0.11 21.07 -10.61
N ALA A 260 -0.94 21.60 -11.50
CA ALA A 260 -1.53 22.91 -11.34
C ALA A 260 -2.42 22.93 -10.08
N PHE A 261 -2.02 23.71 -9.08
CA PHE A 261 -2.85 23.99 -7.91
C PHE A 261 -3.70 25.21 -8.21
N ILE A 262 -5.01 25.10 -8.03
CA ILE A 262 -5.95 26.22 -8.16
C ILE A 262 -6.40 26.63 -6.76
N GLN A 263 -6.47 27.94 -6.52
CA GLN A 263 -7.10 28.50 -5.35
C GLN A 263 -8.62 28.49 -5.54
N THR A 264 -9.33 27.77 -4.68
CA THR A 264 -10.80 27.71 -4.70
C THR A 264 -11.35 27.79 -3.28
N ALA A 265 -12.53 28.40 -3.14
CA ALA A 265 -13.24 28.46 -1.87
C ALA A 265 -13.93 27.12 -1.60
N LEU A 266 -13.51 26.44 -0.53
CA LEU A 266 -14.15 25.21 -0.09
C LEU A 266 -15.44 25.51 0.69
N PRO A 267 -16.40 24.57 0.79
CA PRO A 267 -17.52 24.72 1.71
C PRO A 267 -17.06 24.66 3.16
N CYS A 268 -17.81 25.30 4.07
CA CYS A 268 -17.52 25.22 5.50
C CYS A 268 -17.63 23.77 6.01
N PRO A 269 -16.69 23.31 6.87
CA PRO A 269 -16.77 21.97 7.46
C PRO A 269 -17.98 21.82 8.39
N PRO A 270 -18.42 20.58 8.67
CA PRO A 270 -19.54 20.32 9.57
C PRO A 270 -19.26 20.83 10.99
N CYS A 271 -20.33 21.21 11.70
CA CYS A 271 -20.23 21.81 13.03
C CYS A 271 -19.70 20.81 14.06
N GLN A 272 -18.61 21.16 14.75
CA GLN A 272 -17.97 20.38 15.81
C GLN A 272 -18.29 20.89 17.22
N VAL A 273 -19.18 21.88 17.37
CA VAL A 273 -19.57 22.42 18.68
C VAL A 273 -20.17 21.28 19.52
N PRO A 274 -19.66 21.03 20.74
CA PRO A 274 -20.15 19.96 21.60
C PRO A 274 -21.52 20.33 22.18
N ILE A 275 -22.52 19.48 21.94
CA ILE A 275 -23.87 19.60 22.48
C ILE A 275 -24.09 18.47 23.50
N PRO A 276 -24.46 18.78 24.75
CA PRO A 276 -24.75 17.76 25.76
C PRO A 276 -25.96 16.94 25.31
N THR A 277 -25.75 15.67 24.98
CA THR A 277 -26.78 14.77 24.49
C THR A 277 -26.91 13.60 25.46
N GLU A 278 -28.12 13.19 25.80
CA GLU A 278 -28.36 12.00 26.62
C GLU A 278 -28.40 10.75 25.73
N CYS A 279 -27.85 9.62 26.21
CA CYS A 279 -27.92 8.38 25.44
C CYS A 279 -29.35 7.83 25.39
N LEU A 280 -29.63 6.97 24.40
CA LEU A 280 -30.94 6.34 24.18
C LEU A 280 -31.56 5.69 25.43
N GLY A 281 -30.72 5.15 26.32
CA GLY A 281 -31.11 4.47 27.56
C GLY A 281 -31.13 5.37 28.80
N LYS A 282 -30.80 6.66 28.67
CA LYS A 282 -30.61 7.64 29.77
C LYS A 282 -29.56 7.21 30.81
N HIS A 283 -28.52 6.49 30.39
CA HIS A 283 -27.41 6.09 31.26
C HIS A 283 -26.41 7.20 31.54
N GLU A 284 -26.13 8.06 30.56
CA GLU A 284 -25.18 9.17 30.69
C GLU A 284 -25.46 10.30 29.69
N VAL A 285 -24.87 11.47 29.96
CA VAL A 285 -24.87 12.64 29.07
C VAL A 285 -23.47 12.82 28.50
N SER A 286 -23.33 12.72 27.18
CA SER A 286 -22.05 12.85 26.47
C SER A 286 -22.07 14.07 25.53
N PRO A 287 -20.96 14.84 25.45
CA PRO A 287 -20.85 15.96 24.53
C PRO A 287 -20.65 15.46 23.09
N LEU A 288 -21.71 15.46 22.29
CA LEU A 288 -21.64 15.07 20.88
C LEU A 288 -21.45 16.29 19.97
N PRO A 289 -20.65 16.18 18.89
CA PRO A 289 -20.56 17.24 17.87
C PRO A 289 -21.94 17.57 17.31
N CYS A 290 -22.24 18.87 17.12
CA CYS A 290 -23.53 19.34 16.63
C CYS A 290 -24.01 18.63 15.35
N HIS A 291 -23.12 18.36 14.39
CA HIS A 291 -23.47 17.60 13.18
C HIS A 291 -23.92 16.15 13.47
N ALA A 292 -23.39 15.56 14.54
CA ALA A 292 -23.66 14.19 14.96
C ALA A 292 -24.74 14.10 16.05
N VAL A 293 -25.45 15.20 16.34
CA VAL A 293 -26.57 15.19 17.28
C VAL A 293 -27.66 14.29 16.72
N GLY A 294 -27.84 13.17 17.39
CA GLY A 294 -28.78 12.12 17.04
C GLY A 294 -28.85 11.08 18.16
N PRO A 295 -29.75 10.09 18.02
CA PRO A 295 -29.87 9.01 18.99
C PRO A 295 -28.55 8.22 19.06
N TYR A 296 -27.83 8.31 20.19
CA TYR A 296 -26.61 7.55 20.41
C TYR A 296 -26.78 6.52 21.53
N SER A 297 -26.19 5.34 21.35
CA SER A 297 -26.08 4.31 22.37
C SER A 297 -24.74 4.43 23.08
N CYS A 298 -24.74 4.45 24.42
CA CYS A 298 -23.50 4.47 25.21
C CYS A 298 -22.79 3.10 25.27
N LYS A 299 -23.32 2.08 24.58
CA LYS A 299 -22.87 0.67 24.55
C LYS A 299 -22.82 -0.03 25.91
N ARG A 300 -23.19 0.63 27.01
CA ARG A 300 -23.37 -0.02 28.31
C ARG A 300 -24.58 -0.96 28.26
N VAL A 301 -24.52 -2.01 29.07
CA VAL A 301 -25.66 -2.91 29.27
C VAL A 301 -26.84 -2.14 29.87
N CYS A 302 -28.06 -2.44 29.42
CA CYS A 302 -29.27 -1.74 29.83
C CYS A 302 -29.50 -1.80 31.35
N GLY A 303 -29.30 -2.98 31.95
CA GLY A 303 -29.29 -3.16 33.41
C GLY A 303 -30.67 -3.08 34.10
N ARG A 304 -31.74 -2.81 33.35
CA ARG A 304 -33.11 -2.74 33.89
C ARG A 304 -33.61 -4.13 34.32
N THR A 305 -34.28 -4.22 35.46
CA THR A 305 -34.84 -5.47 36.00
C THR A 305 -36.00 -5.94 35.13
N LEU A 306 -35.92 -7.18 34.65
CA LEU A 306 -36.96 -7.85 33.87
C LEU A 306 -38.19 -8.17 34.75
N ASP A 307 -39.31 -8.51 34.13
CA ASP A 307 -40.56 -8.86 34.84
C ASP A 307 -40.41 -10.04 35.83
N CYS A 308 -39.41 -10.89 35.61
CA CYS A 308 -39.07 -11.99 36.52
C CYS A 308 -38.42 -11.53 37.83
N GLN A 309 -38.11 -10.23 37.99
CA GLN A 309 -37.46 -9.56 39.15
C GLN A 309 -36.06 -10.08 39.54
N ASN A 310 -35.65 -11.23 39.03
CA ASN A 310 -34.36 -11.85 39.35
C ASN A 310 -33.28 -11.55 38.31
N HIS A 311 -33.65 -11.25 37.06
CA HIS A 311 -32.70 -11.01 35.98
C HIS A 311 -32.79 -9.57 35.46
N THR A 312 -31.66 -9.08 34.96
CA THR A 312 -31.51 -7.74 34.38
C THR A 312 -31.27 -7.82 32.88
N CYS A 313 -31.73 -6.83 32.13
CA CYS A 313 -31.56 -6.76 30.68
C CYS A 313 -30.07 -6.65 30.29
N MET A 314 -29.57 -7.64 29.54
CA MET A 314 -28.19 -7.69 29.03
C MET A 314 -28.01 -7.03 27.65
N LYS A 315 -29.08 -6.51 27.03
CA LYS A 315 -28.96 -5.76 25.75
C LYS A 315 -28.10 -4.52 25.95
N GLU A 316 -27.35 -4.15 24.91
CA GLU A 316 -26.71 -2.84 24.82
C GLU A 316 -27.75 -1.71 24.93
N CYS A 317 -27.30 -0.53 25.34
CA CYS A 317 -28.11 0.67 25.51
C CYS A 317 -29.04 0.90 24.30
N HIS A 318 -30.33 0.63 24.51
CA HIS A 318 -31.37 0.76 23.51
C HIS A 318 -32.43 1.74 24.00
N LYS A 319 -33.29 2.18 23.08
CA LYS A 319 -34.45 3.02 23.43
C LYS A 319 -35.45 2.18 24.23
N VAL A 320 -35.92 2.71 25.36
CA VAL A 320 -37.01 2.12 26.13
C VAL A 320 -38.14 3.13 26.22
N THR A 321 -39.33 2.76 25.75
CA THR A 321 -40.55 3.54 25.91
C THR A 321 -41.00 3.48 27.37
N GLU A 322 -41.19 4.64 27.99
CA GLU A 322 -41.78 4.75 29.33
C GLU A 322 -43.30 4.70 29.16
N ILE A 323 -43.93 3.66 29.71
CA ILE A 323 -45.40 3.47 29.72
C ILE A 323 -45.85 3.59 31.18
N ASP A 324 -47.04 4.12 31.47
CA ASP A 324 -47.49 4.45 32.83
C ASP A 324 -47.47 3.29 33.87
N ALA A 325 -47.30 2.02 33.44
CA ALA A 325 -47.09 0.87 34.34
C ALA A 325 -45.66 0.77 34.93
N CYS A 326 -44.70 1.54 34.40
CA CYS A 326 -43.29 1.52 34.82
C CYS A 326 -42.81 2.90 35.32
N VAL A 327 -43.43 3.39 36.39
CA VAL A 327 -42.86 4.48 37.20
C VAL A 327 -41.62 3.96 37.92
N GLY A 328 -40.46 4.07 37.27
CA GLY A 328 -39.16 3.75 37.85
C GLY A 328 -38.10 3.51 36.79
N LYS A 329 -36.98 4.24 36.87
CA LYS A 329 -35.81 4.16 35.97
C LYS A 329 -35.19 2.75 35.84
N ASN A 330 -35.65 1.80 36.65
CA ASN A 330 -35.07 0.47 36.79
C ASN A 330 -35.93 -0.66 36.19
N LYS A 331 -37.17 -0.42 35.75
CA LYS A 331 -38.05 -1.48 35.22
C LYS A 331 -37.85 -1.69 33.71
N ALA A 332 -37.87 -2.94 33.28
CA ALA A 332 -37.85 -3.30 31.86
C ALA A 332 -39.08 -2.77 31.12
N GLY A 333 -38.88 -2.26 29.90
CA GLY A 333 -39.99 -1.98 28.97
C GLY A 333 -40.16 -3.11 27.97
N PRO A 334 -41.14 -3.02 27.04
CA PRO A 334 -41.41 -4.07 26.05
C PRO A 334 -40.20 -4.34 25.13
N GLU A 335 -39.34 -3.34 24.92
CA GLU A 335 -38.14 -3.43 24.09
C GLU A 335 -36.98 -4.20 24.77
N CYS A 336 -37.05 -4.40 26.09
CA CYS A 336 -36.04 -5.16 26.85
C CYS A 336 -36.16 -6.67 26.57
N LEU A 337 -35.11 -7.44 26.88
CA LEU A 337 -35.16 -8.90 26.73
C LEU A 337 -36.21 -9.50 27.67
N GLN A 338 -36.99 -10.46 27.18
CA GLN A 338 -37.77 -11.32 28.05
C GLN A 338 -36.88 -12.42 28.61
N CYS A 339 -37.13 -12.82 29.85
CA CYS A 339 -36.35 -13.87 30.50
C CYS A 339 -36.78 -15.24 29.95
N GLU A 340 -35.94 -15.84 29.10
CA GLU A 340 -36.14 -17.21 28.60
C GLU A 340 -35.49 -18.29 29.47
N GLU A 341 -34.76 -17.88 30.53
CA GLU A 341 -34.13 -18.83 31.44
C GLU A 341 -35.16 -19.59 32.29
N GLY A 342 -34.94 -20.89 32.44
CA GLY A 342 -35.75 -21.75 33.30
C GLY A 342 -35.61 -21.40 34.77
N CYS A 343 -36.66 -21.63 35.56
CA CYS A 343 -36.65 -21.31 36.98
C CYS A 343 -35.65 -22.21 37.77
N SER A 344 -34.60 -21.59 38.33
CA SER A 344 -33.58 -22.27 39.18
C SER A 344 -34.00 -22.44 40.65
N LYS A 345 -35.18 -21.97 41.06
CA LYS A 345 -35.67 -22.15 42.43
C LYS A 345 -35.88 -23.64 42.70
N SER A 346 -35.28 -24.14 43.78
CA SER A 346 -35.49 -25.52 44.24
C SER A 346 -36.95 -25.70 44.66
N ARG A 347 -37.59 -26.75 44.13
CA ARG A 347 -38.92 -27.17 44.59
C ARG A 347 -38.87 -27.63 46.06
N PRO A 348 -39.99 -27.59 46.81
CA PRO A 348 -40.05 -28.03 48.21
C PRO A 348 -39.49 -29.45 48.42
N PRO A 349 -39.05 -29.80 49.66
CA PRO A 349 -38.30 -31.02 49.93
C PRO A 349 -39.09 -32.26 49.52
N GLY A 350 -38.52 -33.07 48.62
CA GLY A 350 -39.09 -34.33 48.16
C GLY A 350 -39.47 -34.39 46.67
N CYS A 351 -39.26 -33.32 45.88
CA CYS A 351 -39.36 -33.36 44.42
C CYS A 351 -37.98 -33.11 43.77
N PRO A 352 -37.35 -34.12 43.14
CA PRO A 352 -36.04 -33.97 42.49
C PRO A 352 -36.09 -33.27 41.11
N HIS A 353 -37.28 -32.86 40.66
CA HIS A 353 -37.48 -32.35 39.31
C HIS A 353 -37.28 -30.83 39.19
N PRO A 354 -36.60 -30.35 38.14
CA PRO A 354 -36.50 -28.92 37.84
C PRO A 354 -37.86 -28.33 37.42
N CYS A 355 -38.04 -27.03 37.60
CA CYS A 355 -39.24 -26.35 37.11
C CYS A 355 -39.19 -26.18 35.59
N VAL A 356 -40.28 -26.52 34.91
CA VAL A 356 -40.41 -26.41 33.44
C VAL A 356 -40.84 -25.01 33.01
N LEU A 357 -41.26 -24.16 33.95
CA LEU A 357 -41.65 -22.79 33.66
C LEU A 357 -40.42 -21.87 33.52
N PRO A 358 -40.50 -20.84 32.65
CA PRO A 358 -39.54 -19.75 32.63
C PRO A 358 -39.52 -19.03 34.00
N CYS A 359 -38.47 -18.27 34.26
CA CYS A 359 -38.30 -17.54 35.51
C CYS A 359 -39.55 -16.70 35.80
N HIS A 360 -40.20 -16.99 36.92
CA HIS A 360 -41.45 -16.35 37.30
C HIS A 360 -41.34 -15.76 38.72
N PRO A 361 -42.08 -14.66 38.99
CA PRO A 361 -42.26 -14.19 40.35
C PRO A 361 -43.10 -15.21 41.15
N GLY A 362 -42.78 -15.40 42.43
CA GLY A 362 -43.51 -16.33 43.33
C GLY A 362 -42.96 -17.76 43.45
N GLU A 363 -43.74 -18.64 44.11
CA GLU A 363 -43.42 -20.06 44.37
C GLU A 363 -43.75 -20.97 43.19
N CYS A 364 -42.98 -22.05 42.99
CA CYS A 364 -43.17 -22.96 41.85
C CYS A 364 -44.45 -23.82 42.00
N PRO A 365 -45.21 -24.05 40.92
CA PRO A 365 -46.41 -24.89 40.96
C PRO A 365 -46.08 -26.38 41.24
N PRO A 366 -47.04 -27.16 41.81
CA PRO A 366 -46.84 -28.54 42.21
C PRO A 366 -46.40 -29.45 41.04
N CYS A 367 -45.60 -30.47 41.34
CA CYS A 367 -45.01 -31.34 40.31
C CYS A 367 -46.01 -32.41 39.83
N VAL A 368 -46.30 -32.40 38.51
CA VAL A 368 -47.13 -33.40 37.81
C VAL A 368 -46.30 -34.49 37.12
N GLN A 369 -44.97 -34.51 37.29
CA GLN A 369 -44.12 -35.49 36.65
C GLN A 369 -44.31 -36.89 37.25
N MET A 370 -44.26 -37.91 36.39
CA MET A 370 -44.42 -39.31 36.78
C MET A 370 -43.09 -39.89 37.27
N LEU A 371 -43.04 -40.32 38.53
CA LEU A 371 -41.91 -41.03 39.10
C LEU A 371 -42.03 -42.53 38.87
N ARG A 372 -40.92 -43.14 38.44
CA ARG A 372 -40.80 -44.59 38.29
C ARG A 372 -40.39 -45.19 39.63
N ILE A 373 -41.31 -45.90 40.27
CA ILE A 373 -41.08 -46.56 41.57
C ILE A 373 -41.03 -48.07 41.34
N LYS A 374 -40.07 -48.74 42.00
CA LYS A 374 -39.98 -50.21 41.96
C LYS A 374 -41.08 -50.82 42.82
N CYS A 375 -41.81 -51.78 42.27
CA CYS A 375 -42.78 -52.54 43.05
C CYS A 375 -42.09 -53.39 44.12
N HIS A 376 -42.78 -53.75 45.21
CA HIS A 376 -42.30 -54.70 46.22
C HIS A 376 -41.90 -56.07 45.64
N CYS A 377 -42.48 -56.47 44.50
CA CYS A 377 -42.08 -57.68 43.79
C CYS A 377 -40.74 -57.56 43.03
N LYS A 378 -40.16 -56.35 42.93
CA LYS A 378 -38.94 -56.00 42.17
C LYS A 378 -38.99 -56.23 40.66
N ILE A 379 -40.07 -56.80 40.12
CA ILE A 379 -40.22 -57.12 38.68
C ILE A 379 -40.84 -55.96 37.93
N THR A 380 -41.96 -55.41 38.41
CA THR A 380 -42.69 -54.35 37.72
C THR A 380 -42.29 -52.98 38.26
N SER A 381 -42.16 -52.00 37.36
CA SER A 381 -42.02 -50.59 37.74
C SER A 381 -43.37 -49.89 37.59
N LEU A 382 -43.80 -49.18 38.62
CA LEU A 382 -45.05 -48.40 38.61
C LEU A 382 -44.73 -46.93 38.37
N TYR A 383 -45.60 -46.24 37.63
CA TYR A 383 -45.49 -44.81 37.37
C TYR A 383 -46.51 -44.07 38.23
N VAL A 384 -46.02 -43.28 39.17
CA VAL A 384 -46.85 -42.54 40.14
C VAL A 384 -46.47 -41.06 40.10
N GLU A 385 -47.47 -40.18 40.11
CA GLU A 385 -47.26 -38.74 40.07
C GLU A 385 -46.47 -38.23 41.29
N CYS A 386 -45.48 -37.35 41.07
CA CYS A 386 -44.57 -36.87 42.11
C CYS A 386 -45.31 -36.24 43.29
N ARG A 387 -46.33 -35.40 43.06
CA ARG A 387 -47.13 -34.85 44.17
C ARG A 387 -47.69 -35.94 45.08
N LYS A 388 -48.25 -37.01 44.49
CA LYS A 388 -48.97 -38.05 45.22
C LYS A 388 -48.05 -38.88 46.09
N ILE A 389 -46.81 -39.11 45.65
CA ILE A 389 -45.83 -39.84 46.46
C ILE A 389 -45.13 -38.95 47.49
N THR A 390 -44.87 -37.67 47.16
CA THR A 390 -44.20 -36.75 48.08
C THR A 390 -45.11 -36.36 49.24
N THR A 391 -46.43 -36.23 49.02
CA THR A 391 -47.41 -35.90 50.06
C THR A 391 -47.99 -37.12 50.78
N ALA A 392 -47.81 -38.34 50.28
CA ALA A 392 -48.40 -39.54 50.85
C ALA A 392 -47.71 -40.04 52.13
N ASP A 393 -48.51 -40.59 53.04
CA ASP A 393 -48.06 -41.30 54.24
C ASP A 393 -47.42 -42.66 53.93
N VAL A 394 -46.77 -43.28 54.92
CA VAL A 394 -46.03 -44.55 54.75
C VAL A 394 -46.93 -45.68 54.22
N ASN A 395 -48.18 -45.77 54.68
CA ASN A 395 -49.13 -46.78 54.23
C ASN A 395 -49.61 -46.55 52.79
N GLU A 396 -49.87 -45.31 52.41
CA GLU A 396 -50.25 -44.95 51.04
C GLU A 396 -49.08 -45.16 50.07
N LYS A 397 -47.85 -44.82 50.48
CA LYS A 397 -46.62 -45.13 49.74
C LYS A 397 -46.48 -46.63 49.49
N ASN A 398 -46.77 -47.47 50.49
CA ASN A 398 -46.74 -48.93 50.35
C ASN A 398 -47.80 -49.46 49.38
N LEU A 399 -48.99 -48.85 49.36
CA LEU A 399 -50.07 -49.21 48.43
C LEU A 399 -49.75 -48.77 46.99
N LEU A 400 -49.22 -47.55 46.82
CA LEU A 400 -48.79 -47.00 45.54
C LEU A 400 -47.61 -47.75 44.92
N SER A 401 -46.84 -48.47 45.74
CA SER A 401 -45.71 -49.33 45.33
C SER A 401 -46.07 -50.81 45.18
N CYS A 402 -47.35 -51.18 45.22
CA CYS A 402 -47.83 -52.54 44.98
C CYS A 402 -48.45 -52.69 43.58
N CYS A 403 -48.03 -53.71 42.82
CA CYS A 403 -48.54 -53.95 41.46
C CYS A 403 -49.91 -54.65 41.41
N LYS A 404 -50.53 -54.92 42.58
CA LYS A 404 -51.81 -55.63 42.74
C LYS A 404 -51.87 -57.02 42.08
N ASN A 405 -50.73 -57.57 41.66
CA ASN A 405 -50.59 -58.91 41.08
C ASN A 405 -50.11 -59.93 42.13
N GLN A 406 -50.38 -61.21 41.87
CA GLN A 406 -49.97 -62.30 42.74
C GLN A 406 -48.45 -62.36 42.86
N CYS A 407 -47.94 -62.63 44.06
CA CYS A 407 -46.52 -62.57 44.33
C CYS A 407 -45.76 -63.61 43.49
N PRO A 408 -44.74 -63.20 42.70
CA PRO A 408 -43.97 -64.09 41.83
C PRO A 408 -42.95 -64.95 42.59
N LYS A 409 -42.75 -64.72 43.89
CA LYS A 409 -41.80 -65.47 44.71
C LYS A 409 -42.27 -66.91 44.88
N GLU A 410 -41.36 -67.84 44.66
CA GLU A 410 -41.58 -69.26 44.90
C GLU A 410 -41.34 -69.57 46.37
N LEU A 411 -42.29 -70.26 46.98
CA LEU A 411 -42.11 -70.86 48.29
C LEU A 411 -41.05 -71.98 48.20
N PRO A 412 -40.40 -72.38 49.30
CA PRO A 412 -39.34 -73.38 49.31
C PRO A 412 -39.79 -74.75 48.80
N CYS A 413 -41.09 -74.99 48.66
CA CYS A 413 -41.68 -76.19 48.06
C CYS A 413 -41.77 -76.14 46.53
N GLY A 414 -41.25 -75.09 45.88
CA GLY A 414 -41.28 -74.90 44.42
C GLY A 414 -42.62 -74.39 43.87
N HIS A 415 -43.52 -73.91 44.73
CA HIS A 415 -44.85 -73.41 44.34
C HIS A 415 -44.94 -71.90 44.56
N ARG A 416 -45.68 -71.19 43.70
CA ARG A 416 -45.83 -69.73 43.76
C ARG A 416 -46.70 -69.29 44.95
N CYS A 417 -46.30 -68.21 45.62
CA CYS A 417 -47.07 -67.62 46.71
C CYS A 417 -48.44 -67.15 46.23
N LYS A 418 -49.50 -67.39 47.02
CA LYS A 418 -50.87 -67.02 46.65
C LYS A 418 -51.27 -65.59 47.00
N GLU A 419 -50.53 -64.97 47.93
CA GLU A 419 -50.80 -63.61 48.40
C GLU A 419 -50.52 -62.55 47.32
N MET A 420 -51.24 -61.43 47.42
CA MET A 420 -50.96 -60.26 46.58
C MET A 420 -49.59 -59.68 46.93
N CYS A 421 -48.98 -58.97 45.98
CA CYS A 421 -47.68 -58.35 46.20
C CYS A 421 -47.67 -57.55 47.51
N HIS A 422 -46.89 -58.03 48.48
CA HIS A 422 -46.85 -57.49 49.83
C HIS A 422 -45.41 -57.07 50.15
N PRO A 423 -45.22 -56.10 51.06
CA PRO A 423 -43.90 -55.84 51.61
C PRO A 423 -43.43 -57.07 52.42
N GLY A 424 -42.16 -57.47 52.28
CA GLY A 424 -41.55 -58.53 53.11
C GLY A 424 -41.49 -59.96 52.52
N GLU A 425 -41.38 -60.95 53.40
CA GLU A 425 -41.25 -62.39 53.10
C GLU A 425 -42.59 -63.12 53.04
N CYS A 426 -42.72 -64.10 52.15
CA CYS A 426 -44.00 -64.76 51.87
C CYS A 426 -44.37 -65.82 52.94
N PRO A 427 -45.65 -65.93 53.34
CA PRO A 427 -46.08 -66.93 54.33
C PRO A 427 -46.01 -68.38 53.77
N PHE A 428 -45.46 -69.30 54.56
CA PHE A 428 -45.15 -70.69 54.16
C PHE A 428 -46.31 -71.68 54.36
N ASN A 429 -47.40 -71.58 53.59
CA ASN A 429 -48.38 -72.67 53.48
C ASN A 429 -48.54 -73.13 52.02
N CYS A 430 -48.39 -74.44 51.76
CA CYS A 430 -48.55 -74.98 50.41
C CYS A 430 -49.41 -76.25 50.36
N ASN A 431 -50.63 -76.10 49.83
CA ASN A 431 -51.63 -77.16 49.74
C ASN A 431 -51.77 -77.77 48.32
N GLN A 432 -50.75 -77.70 47.48
CA GLN A 432 -50.80 -78.24 46.10
C GLN A 432 -50.54 -79.77 46.06
N LYS A 433 -51.17 -80.48 45.12
CA LYS A 433 -51.00 -81.95 44.92
C LYS A 433 -49.87 -82.23 43.93
N VAL A 434 -48.94 -83.12 44.28
CA VAL A 434 -47.76 -83.53 43.49
C VAL A 434 -47.81 -85.01 43.15
N LYS A 435 -47.33 -85.40 41.95
CA LYS A 435 -47.31 -86.79 41.48
C LYS A 435 -45.91 -87.38 41.62
N LEU A 436 -45.73 -88.43 42.43
CA LEU A 436 -44.45 -89.13 42.57
C LEU A 436 -44.39 -90.36 41.65
N ARG A 437 -43.21 -90.61 41.07
CA ARG A 437 -42.95 -91.73 40.17
C ARG A 437 -41.81 -92.59 40.71
N CYS A 438 -41.89 -93.89 40.41
CA CYS A 438 -40.84 -94.87 40.69
C CYS A 438 -39.54 -94.57 39.87
N PRO A 439 -38.31 -94.94 40.32
CA PRO A 439 -37.03 -94.61 39.65
C PRO A 439 -36.91 -95.06 38.19
N CYS A 440 -37.64 -96.11 37.80
CA CYS A 440 -37.74 -96.64 36.44
C CYS A 440 -38.90 -96.03 35.62
N LYS A 441 -39.57 -95.00 36.16
CA LYS A 441 -40.66 -94.19 35.55
C LYS A 441 -41.93 -94.94 35.13
N ARG A 442 -42.08 -96.22 35.50
CA ARG A 442 -43.24 -97.06 35.16
C ARG A 442 -44.48 -96.81 36.03
N ILE A 443 -44.32 -96.58 37.35
CA ILE A 443 -45.44 -96.44 38.31
C ILE A 443 -45.62 -94.96 38.73
N LYS A 444 -46.87 -94.50 38.89
CA LYS A 444 -47.24 -93.11 39.29
C LYS A 444 -48.31 -93.10 40.40
N LYS A 445 -48.17 -92.26 41.45
CA LYS A 445 -49.19 -91.98 42.50
C LYS A 445 -49.25 -90.47 42.85
N GLU A 446 -50.40 -89.95 43.29
CA GLU A 446 -50.63 -88.53 43.62
C GLU A 446 -50.75 -88.28 45.14
N LEU A 447 -50.02 -87.29 45.68
CA LEU A 447 -49.98 -86.95 47.13
C LEU A 447 -49.91 -85.42 47.35
N GLN A 448 -50.25 -84.90 48.54
CA GLN A 448 -50.18 -83.45 48.85
C GLN A 448 -48.75 -82.99 49.18
N CYS A 449 -48.34 -81.81 48.70
CA CYS A 449 -46.97 -81.28 48.83
C CYS A 449 -46.50 -81.16 50.28
N ASN A 450 -47.36 -80.71 51.20
CA ASN A 450 -47.03 -80.64 52.62
C ASN A 450 -46.66 -82.04 53.18
N LYS A 451 -47.43 -83.07 52.81
CA LYS A 451 -47.24 -84.46 53.26
C LYS A 451 -46.09 -85.20 52.58
N VAL A 452 -45.70 -84.77 51.37
CA VAL A 452 -44.57 -85.35 50.63
C VAL A 452 -43.23 -84.92 51.24
N ARG A 453 -43.16 -83.72 51.84
CA ARG A 453 -41.93 -83.20 52.45
C ARG A 453 -41.65 -83.73 53.85
N GLU A 454 -42.67 -84.27 54.52
CA GLU A 454 -42.57 -84.99 55.81
C GLU A 454 -42.02 -86.43 55.66
N ASN A 455 -41.48 -86.80 54.48
CA ASN A 455 -40.67 -88.01 54.26
C ASN A 455 -41.34 -89.38 54.54
N GLN A 456 -42.64 -89.53 54.33
CA GLN A 456 -43.34 -90.77 54.73
C GLN A 456 -43.57 -91.84 53.65
N ILE A 457 -43.25 -91.63 52.35
CA ILE A 457 -43.57 -92.63 51.29
C ILE A 457 -42.57 -92.62 50.10
N SER A 458 -41.90 -93.75 49.83
CA SER A 458 -41.08 -94.03 48.62
C SER A 458 -41.67 -95.16 47.76
N ILE A 459 -41.50 -95.13 46.42
CA ILE A 459 -42.06 -96.13 45.47
C ILE A 459 -40.91 -96.91 44.80
N GLU A 460 -40.85 -98.24 44.97
CA GLU A 460 -39.79 -99.14 44.45
C GLU A 460 -40.12 -99.76 43.07
N CYS A 461 -39.09 -100.28 42.35
CA CYS A 461 -39.20 -100.81 40.97
C CYS A 461 -39.35 -102.35 40.91
N ASP A 462 -40.26 -102.83 40.05
CA ASP A 462 -40.51 -104.26 39.78
C ASP A 462 -39.43 -104.92 38.88
N ALA A 463 -39.37 -106.26 38.87
CA ALA A 463 -38.38 -107.07 38.13
C ALA A 463 -38.29 -106.76 36.63
N THR A 464 -39.42 -106.50 35.97
CA THR A 464 -39.48 -106.15 34.53
C THR A 464 -38.77 -104.84 34.19
N CYS A 465 -38.73 -103.89 35.13
CA CYS A 465 -38.03 -102.62 34.95
C CYS A 465 -36.51 -102.74 35.07
N LYS A 466 -36.01 -103.78 35.75
CA LYS A 466 -34.57 -104.05 35.88
C LYS A 466 -34.01 -104.70 34.60
N GLU A 467 -34.75 -105.64 34.00
CA GLU A 467 -34.35 -106.33 32.76
C GLU A 467 -34.21 -105.37 31.56
N MET A 468 -35.17 -104.47 31.38
CA MET A 468 -35.17 -103.50 30.26
C MET A 468 -34.01 -102.51 30.35
N LYS A 469 -33.54 -102.19 31.56
CA LYS A 469 -32.41 -101.28 31.77
C LYS A 469 -31.07 -101.93 31.38
N ARG A 470 -30.93 -103.25 31.61
CA ARG A 470 -29.70 -104.00 31.31
C ARG A 470 -29.48 -104.18 29.81
N LYS A 471 -30.53 -104.52 29.04
CA LYS A 471 -30.45 -104.63 27.57
C LYS A 471 -30.09 -103.28 26.90
N ALA A 472 -30.59 -102.17 27.45
CA ALA A 472 -30.28 -100.84 26.93
C ALA A 472 -28.83 -100.40 27.19
N SER A 473 -28.18 -100.87 28.26
CA SER A 473 -26.76 -100.58 28.50
C SER A 473 -25.83 -101.38 27.59
N GLU A 474 -26.16 -102.65 27.31
CA GLU A 474 -25.34 -103.52 26.44
C GLU A 474 -25.29 -103.01 24.98
N ILE A 475 -26.42 -102.51 24.46
CA ILE A 475 -26.49 -101.93 23.11
C ILE A 475 -25.62 -100.67 23.01
N LYS A 476 -25.64 -99.80 24.03
CA LYS A 476 -24.84 -98.57 24.04
C LYS A 476 -23.33 -98.84 24.10
N GLU A 477 -22.89 -99.86 24.83
CA GLU A 477 -21.47 -100.23 24.84
C GLU A 477 -21.00 -100.81 23.51
N ALA A 478 -21.86 -101.55 22.79
CA ALA A 478 -21.54 -102.07 21.46
C ALA A 478 -21.40 -100.95 20.42
N GLU A 479 -22.32 -99.97 20.41
CA GLU A 479 -22.23 -98.79 19.54
C GLU A 479 -20.97 -97.95 19.81
N ALA A 480 -20.60 -97.75 21.08
CA ALA A 480 -19.42 -96.99 21.46
C ALA A 480 -18.12 -97.67 20.99
N LYS A 481 -18.03 -99.01 21.06
CA LYS A 481 -16.87 -99.76 20.57
C LYS A 481 -16.73 -99.68 19.04
N ALA A 482 -17.84 -99.77 18.31
CA ALA A 482 -17.84 -99.64 16.85
C ALA A 482 -17.38 -98.24 16.38
N ALA A 483 -17.82 -97.19 17.07
CA ALA A 483 -17.42 -95.81 16.75
C ALA A 483 -15.91 -95.57 16.95
N LEU A 484 -15.32 -96.12 18.01
CA LEU A 484 -13.89 -96.04 18.29
C LEU A 484 -13.02 -96.74 17.24
N GLU A 485 -13.51 -97.83 16.65
CA GLU A 485 -12.79 -98.58 15.61
C GLU A 485 -12.81 -97.87 14.25
N GLU A 486 -13.93 -97.23 13.91
CA GLU A 486 -14.05 -96.39 12.71
C GLU A 486 -13.12 -95.17 12.75
N GLU A 487 -13.00 -94.52 13.91
CA GLU A 487 -12.14 -93.34 14.09
C GLU A 487 -10.65 -93.67 13.91
N LYS A 488 -10.21 -94.83 14.45
CA LYS A 488 -8.83 -95.32 14.24
C LYS A 488 -8.50 -95.59 12.78
N ARG A 489 -9.44 -96.16 12.01
CA ARG A 489 -9.27 -96.36 10.55
C ARG A 489 -9.09 -95.04 9.80
N LYS A 490 -9.85 -94.00 10.17
CA LYS A 490 -9.72 -92.66 9.56
C LYS A 490 -8.35 -92.04 9.82
N GLN A 491 -7.86 -92.09 11.07
CA GLN A 491 -6.53 -91.58 11.42
C GLN A 491 -5.40 -92.31 10.66
N GLN A 492 -5.53 -93.62 10.50
CA GLN A 492 -4.53 -94.41 9.77
C GLN A 492 -4.48 -94.03 8.28
N ALA A 493 -5.63 -93.80 7.65
CA ALA A 493 -5.71 -93.33 6.27
C ALA A 493 -5.17 -91.90 6.08
N GLU A 494 -5.37 -90.99 7.05
CA GLU A 494 -4.79 -89.64 7.00
C GLU A 494 -3.27 -89.64 7.10
N LEU A 495 -2.69 -90.49 7.95
CA LEU A 495 -1.23 -90.65 8.06
C LEU A 495 -0.63 -91.16 6.74
N GLU A 496 -1.25 -92.15 6.11
CA GLU A 496 -0.80 -92.70 4.82
C GLU A 496 -0.90 -91.65 3.70
N ALA A 497 -1.97 -90.85 3.68
CA ALA A 497 -2.12 -89.73 2.75
C ALA A 497 -1.08 -88.61 2.98
N PHE A 498 -0.69 -88.38 4.24
CA PHE A 498 0.35 -87.40 4.59
C PHE A 498 1.75 -87.87 4.16
N GLU A 499 2.09 -89.14 4.38
CA GLU A 499 3.39 -89.70 3.97
C GLU A 499 3.58 -89.68 2.44
N ASN A 500 2.50 -89.95 1.71
CA ASN A 500 2.45 -89.87 0.25
C ASN A 500 2.67 -88.43 -0.29
N ARG A 501 2.35 -87.38 0.48
CA ARG A 501 2.58 -85.98 0.10
C ARG A 501 4.02 -85.50 0.34
N LEU A 502 4.77 -86.14 1.25
CA LEU A 502 6.15 -85.77 1.60
C LEU A 502 7.21 -86.28 0.60
N LYS A 503 6.93 -87.34 -0.17
CA LYS A 503 7.85 -87.91 -1.18
C LYS A 503 7.76 -87.12 -2.52
N GLY A 504 8.42 -85.96 -2.59
CA GLY A 504 8.46 -85.09 -3.78
C GLY A 504 9.21 -85.67 -5.01
N ARG A 505 8.63 -85.41 -6.20
CA ARG A 505 9.11 -85.56 -7.60
C ARG A 505 10.29 -86.50 -7.88
N ARG A 506 10.00 -87.73 -8.35
CA ARG A 506 10.88 -88.52 -9.22
C ARG A 506 10.34 -88.60 -10.66
N LYS A 507 11.26 -88.48 -11.62
CA LYS A 507 11.07 -88.37 -13.07
C LYS A 507 10.65 -89.70 -13.73
N LYS A 508 9.99 -89.55 -14.91
CA LYS A 508 9.82 -90.50 -16.04
C LYS A 508 8.72 -91.57 -15.90
N ASN A 509 7.67 -91.50 -16.71
CA ASN A 509 7.67 -91.97 -18.11
C ASN A 509 6.38 -91.59 -18.84
N ARG A 510 6.55 -91.32 -20.14
CA ARG A 510 5.54 -90.96 -21.13
C ARG A 510 4.73 -92.20 -21.55
N LYS A 511 3.40 -92.18 -21.37
CA LYS A 511 2.39 -93.11 -21.94
C LYS A 511 1.08 -92.31 -22.01
N ARG A 512 0.66 -91.91 -23.21
CA ARG A 512 -0.12 -92.62 -24.25
C ARG A 512 -1.57 -92.14 -24.14
N ASP A 513 -2.00 -91.46 -25.20
CA ASP A 513 -3.35 -90.96 -25.42
C ASP A 513 -4.41 -92.05 -25.26
N GLU A 514 -5.55 -91.67 -24.69
CA GLU A 514 -6.83 -92.25 -25.06
C GLU A 514 -7.92 -91.17 -24.94
N VAL A 515 -8.33 -90.68 -26.11
CA VAL A 515 -9.56 -89.93 -26.34
C VAL A 515 -10.74 -90.91 -26.23
N THR A 516 -11.96 -90.38 -26.10
CA THR A 516 -13.28 -91.02 -26.29
C THR A 516 -13.96 -91.50 -24.98
N VAL A 517 -15.28 -91.49 -24.79
CA VAL A 517 -16.44 -91.38 -25.69
C VAL A 517 -17.60 -90.75 -24.89
N GLU A 518 -18.35 -89.82 -25.47
CA GLU A 518 -19.71 -89.47 -25.02
C GLU A 518 -20.63 -90.71 -25.16
N LEU A 519 -20.99 -91.36 -24.04
CA LEU A 519 -21.92 -92.50 -24.07
C LEU A 519 -23.37 -92.02 -23.95
N THR A 520 -23.96 -91.90 -25.14
CA THR A 520 -25.33 -92.23 -25.58
C THR A 520 -26.48 -92.27 -24.56
N LEU A 521 -27.55 -91.56 -24.95
CA LEU A 521 -28.85 -91.31 -24.32
C LEU A 521 -29.58 -92.54 -23.71
N TRP A 522 -29.13 -93.76 -23.95
CA TRP A 522 -29.77 -94.99 -23.48
C TRP A 522 -29.52 -95.27 -21.98
N GLN A 523 -28.41 -94.79 -21.40
CA GLN A 523 -28.16 -94.94 -19.95
C GLN A 523 -29.01 -94.01 -19.08
N LYS A 524 -29.50 -92.89 -19.62
CA LYS A 524 -30.36 -91.93 -18.89
C LYS A 524 -31.82 -92.37 -18.79
N TYR A 525 -32.34 -93.08 -19.80
CA TYR A 525 -33.75 -93.47 -19.86
C TYR A 525 -34.07 -94.89 -19.36
N LYS A 526 -33.04 -95.70 -19.03
CA LYS A 526 -33.19 -97.06 -18.48
C LYS A 526 -34.02 -97.10 -17.19
N TYR A 527 -33.89 -96.09 -16.31
CA TYR A 527 -34.66 -96.02 -15.07
C TYR A 527 -36.14 -95.61 -15.27
N TYR A 528 -36.49 -95.02 -16.41
CA TYR A 528 -37.85 -94.58 -16.72
C TYR A 528 -38.62 -95.58 -17.60
N LEU A 529 -37.94 -96.32 -18.49
CA LEU A 529 -38.59 -97.31 -19.37
C LEU A 529 -39.02 -98.60 -18.64
N LEU A 530 -38.26 -99.04 -17.62
CA LEU A 530 -38.58 -100.24 -16.84
C LEU A 530 -39.91 -100.16 -16.07
N PRO A 531 -40.24 -99.07 -15.34
CA PRO A 531 -41.55 -98.96 -14.70
C PRO A 531 -42.69 -98.76 -15.72
N ALA A 532 -42.45 -98.09 -16.85
CA ALA A 532 -43.47 -97.90 -17.89
C ALA A 532 -43.90 -99.22 -18.55
N CYS A 533 -42.95 -100.13 -18.82
CA CYS A 533 -43.27 -101.46 -19.31
C CYS A 533 -44.01 -102.32 -18.27
N ALA A 534 -43.70 -102.18 -16.97
CA ALA A 534 -44.41 -102.91 -15.92
C ALA A 534 -45.88 -102.46 -15.78
N VAL A 535 -46.16 -101.16 -15.91
CA VAL A 535 -47.53 -100.62 -15.92
C VAL A 535 -48.30 -101.09 -17.15
N ALA A 536 -47.67 -101.14 -18.33
CA ALA A 536 -48.30 -101.65 -19.55
C ALA A 536 -48.65 -103.14 -19.45
N VAL A 537 -47.79 -103.97 -18.85
CA VAL A 537 -48.07 -105.41 -18.63
C VAL A 537 -49.21 -105.60 -17.64
N LEU A 538 -49.28 -104.80 -16.57
CA LEU A 538 -50.38 -104.84 -15.61
C LEU A 538 -51.71 -104.37 -16.22
N ALA A 539 -51.67 -103.35 -17.08
CA ALA A 539 -52.86 -102.89 -17.80
C ALA A 539 -53.34 -103.93 -18.82
N PHE A 540 -52.43 -104.61 -19.52
CA PHE A 540 -52.77 -105.69 -20.45
C PHE A 540 -53.31 -106.94 -19.72
N ALA A 541 -52.72 -107.30 -18.58
CA ALA A 541 -53.24 -108.37 -17.73
C ALA A 541 -54.62 -108.04 -17.15
N TRP A 542 -54.88 -106.78 -16.80
CA TRP A 542 -56.20 -106.31 -16.37
C TRP A 542 -57.22 -106.33 -17.51
N TYR A 543 -56.81 -105.98 -18.74
CA TYR A 543 -57.68 -106.06 -19.92
C TYR A 543 -58.07 -107.50 -20.26
N ILE A 544 -57.11 -108.44 -20.23
CA ILE A 544 -57.40 -109.88 -20.44
C ILE A 544 -58.25 -110.46 -19.30
N ALA A 545 -58.06 -110.02 -18.05
CA ALA A 545 -58.90 -110.45 -16.92
C ALA A 545 -60.33 -109.90 -16.98
N ARG A 546 -60.59 -108.85 -17.78
CA ARG A 546 -61.91 -108.23 -17.96
C ARG A 546 -62.70 -108.80 -19.15
N ASP A 547 -62.05 -109.44 -20.11
CA ASP A 547 -62.70 -110.18 -21.22
C ASP A 547 -63.06 -111.64 -20.87
N VAL A 548 -62.74 -112.09 -19.64
CA VAL A 548 -63.04 -113.45 -19.13
C VAL A 548 -63.97 -113.42 -17.89
N ALA A 549 -64.70 -112.31 -17.70
CA ALA A 549 -65.68 -112.15 -16.62
C ALA A 549 -67.03 -111.61 -17.14
#